data_AF-A0A6C2DUW6-F1
#
_entry.id   AF-A0A6C2DUW6-F1
#
_cell.length_a   1.000
_cell.length_b   1.000
_cell.length_c   1.000
_cell.angle_alpha   90.00
_cell.angle_beta   90.00
_cell.angle_gamma   90.00
#
_symmetry.space_group_name_H-M   'P 1'
#
loop_
_entity.id
_entity.type
_entity.pdbx_description
1 polymer ?
#
loop_
_entity_poly.entity_id
_entity_poly.type
_entity_poly.pdbx_seq_one_letter_code
_entity_poly.pdbx_strand_id
1 'polypeptide(L)'
;MISTHDLKDLPSIDILMFNLQSLATLDSILSPEWEYRYYSFNSNWAKDTSLASLNNGSGNHLFVVFDSYGCLIKGFDHEAPINHFNPDKSCIFTDILDSVPPHFKDYLQEVSLIPEETTFCIWRNYSDVSWKVGEINFQDGSEELLPFLVYSPQQYQKWAEEYYEINIKIESIIHIFSRKALTSSIIYALNPKASIELVNKDLQEIGYNSES
;
A
#
# COMPACT_ATOMS: atom_id res chain seq x y z
N MET A 1 0.97 -6.05 -17.36
CA MET A 1 0.43 -5.37 -16.17
C MET A 1 0.85 -6.22 -14.99
N ILE A 2 1.27 -5.60 -13.89
CA ILE A 2 1.77 -6.32 -12.71
C ILE A 2 0.65 -7.15 -12.09
N SER A 3 0.94 -8.42 -11.78
CA SER A 3 0.01 -9.36 -11.14
C SER A 3 0.80 -10.49 -10.48
N THR A 4 0.15 -11.38 -9.73
CA THR A 4 0.77 -12.58 -9.17
C THR A 4 1.37 -13.53 -10.21
N HIS A 5 0.93 -13.44 -11.47
CA HIS A 5 1.51 -14.18 -12.59
C HIS A 5 2.79 -13.53 -13.16
N ASP A 6 3.01 -12.23 -12.93
CA ASP A 6 4.19 -11.49 -13.39
C ASP A 6 4.57 -10.37 -12.41
N LEU A 7 5.49 -10.69 -11.50
CA LEU A 7 5.96 -9.80 -10.43
C LEU A 7 7.21 -9.00 -10.81
N LYS A 8 7.67 -9.04 -12.07
CA LYS A 8 8.95 -8.43 -12.48
C LYS A 8 8.99 -6.91 -12.28
N ASP A 9 7.82 -6.27 -12.32
CA ASP A 9 7.66 -4.83 -12.18
C ASP A 9 7.50 -4.40 -10.71
N LEU A 10 7.43 -5.35 -9.75
CA LEU A 10 7.50 -5.02 -8.33
C LEU A 10 8.92 -4.57 -7.98
N PRO A 11 9.09 -3.39 -7.37
CA PRO A 11 10.41 -2.86 -7.07
C PRO A 11 11.07 -3.62 -5.90
N SER A 12 12.29 -3.24 -5.54
CA SER A 12 12.90 -3.70 -4.29
C SER A 12 12.07 -3.28 -3.07
N ILE A 13 12.21 -4.01 -1.95
CA ILE A 13 11.53 -3.72 -0.67
C ILE A 13 11.70 -2.25 -0.26
N ASP A 14 12.93 -1.73 -0.32
CA ASP A 14 13.22 -0.34 0.04
C ASP A 14 12.41 0.63 -0.81
N ILE A 15 12.54 0.53 -2.15
CA ILE A 15 11.79 1.38 -3.10
C ILE A 15 10.27 1.27 -2.87
N LEU A 16 9.73 0.07 -2.61
CA LEU A 16 8.31 -0.11 -2.32
C LEU A 16 7.90 0.64 -1.05
N MET A 17 8.65 0.49 0.04
CA MET A 17 8.40 1.19 1.30
C MET A 17 8.36 2.71 1.08
N PHE A 18 9.34 3.23 0.36
CA PHE A 18 9.41 4.66 0.07
C PHE A 18 8.27 5.16 -0.80
N ASN A 19 7.87 4.39 -1.82
CA ASN A 19 6.70 4.73 -2.63
C ASN A 19 5.43 4.81 -1.77
N LEU A 20 5.22 3.85 -0.87
CA LEU A 20 4.05 3.82 0.00
C LEU A 20 4.05 4.95 1.02
N GLN A 21 5.21 5.33 1.57
CA GLN A 21 5.33 6.53 2.40
C GLN A 21 4.99 7.81 1.61
N SER A 22 5.45 7.91 0.36
CA SER A 22 5.13 9.04 -0.53
C SER A 22 3.62 9.11 -0.83
N LEU A 23 3.00 7.97 -1.13
CA LEU A 23 1.55 7.89 -1.39
C LEU A 23 0.73 8.25 -0.14
N ALA A 24 1.06 7.70 1.02
CA ALA A 24 0.42 8.06 2.29
C ALA A 24 0.62 9.54 2.66
N THR A 25 1.77 10.13 2.30
CA THR A 25 2.04 11.57 2.48
C THR A 25 1.16 12.42 1.57
N LEU A 26 0.89 11.98 0.34
CA LEU A 26 -0.03 12.69 -0.55
C LEU A 26 -1.46 12.63 -0.01
N ASP A 27 -1.89 11.45 0.47
CA ASP A 27 -3.22 11.27 1.03
C ASP A 27 -3.44 12.04 2.34
N SER A 28 -2.44 12.15 3.21
CA SER A 28 -2.58 12.97 4.43
C SER A 28 -2.83 14.46 4.13
N ILE A 29 -2.46 14.93 2.93
CA ILE A 29 -2.66 16.30 2.48
C ILE A 29 -3.94 16.43 1.66
N LEU A 30 -4.19 15.52 0.72
CA LEU A 30 -5.32 15.58 -0.23
C LEU A 30 -6.63 15.05 0.38
N SER A 31 -6.55 14.11 1.32
CA SER A 31 -7.67 13.50 2.03
C SER A 31 -7.44 13.56 3.55
N PRO A 32 -7.62 14.75 4.18
CA PRO A 32 -7.29 14.94 5.58
C PRO A 32 -8.06 14.01 6.52
N GLU A 33 -9.33 13.74 6.21
CA GLU A 33 -10.20 12.83 6.94
C GLU A 33 -9.75 11.36 6.76
N TRP A 34 -9.42 10.71 7.87
CA TRP A 34 -8.84 9.37 7.89
C TRP A 34 -9.71 8.32 7.17
N GLU A 35 -11.03 8.37 7.33
CA GLU A 35 -11.95 7.38 6.74
C GLU A 35 -11.98 7.39 5.20
N TYR A 36 -11.49 8.46 4.57
CA TYR A 36 -11.46 8.62 3.11
C TYR A 36 -10.05 8.49 2.52
N ARG A 37 -9.05 8.11 3.34
CA ARG A 37 -7.69 7.89 2.83
C ARG A 37 -7.64 6.60 2.03
N TYR A 38 -7.12 6.70 0.81
CA TYR A 38 -6.85 5.57 -0.05
C TYR A 38 -5.56 4.88 0.40
N TYR A 39 -4.56 5.65 0.83
CA TYR A 39 -3.27 5.17 1.31
C TYR A 39 -3.03 5.58 2.77
N SER A 40 -2.51 4.66 3.57
CA SER A 40 -1.97 4.96 4.90
C SER A 40 -0.64 4.23 5.12
N PHE A 41 0.20 4.79 6.00
CA PHE A 41 1.47 4.19 6.39
C PHE A 41 1.77 4.51 7.84
N ASN A 42 2.04 3.47 8.64
CA ASN A 42 2.49 3.60 10.01
C ASN A 42 3.87 2.95 10.15
N SER A 43 4.88 3.81 10.31
CA SER A 43 6.28 3.39 10.47
C SER A 43 6.56 2.68 11.79
N ASN A 44 5.70 2.85 12.79
CA ASN A 44 5.83 2.29 14.14
C ASN A 44 4.63 1.41 14.51
N TRP A 45 4.09 0.68 13.52
CA TRP A 45 2.89 -0.15 13.71
C TRP A 45 3.11 -1.22 14.79
N ALA A 46 4.27 -1.87 14.77
CA ALA A 46 4.74 -2.72 15.86
C ALA A 46 6.25 -2.55 16.03
N LYS A 47 6.83 -3.26 17.02
CA LYS A 47 8.28 -3.22 17.24
C LYS A 47 9.02 -3.65 15.97
N ASP A 48 9.90 -2.78 15.48
CA ASP A 48 10.72 -3.00 14.28
C ASP A 48 9.90 -3.39 13.04
N THR A 49 8.63 -2.98 12.99
CA THR A 49 7.67 -3.35 11.94
C THR A 49 6.85 -2.13 11.51
N SER A 50 6.72 -1.95 10.19
CA SER A 50 5.88 -0.91 9.58
C SER A 50 4.73 -1.54 8.80
N LEU A 51 3.59 -0.86 8.75
CA LEU A 51 2.40 -1.28 8.00
C LEU A 51 1.96 -0.18 7.05
N ALA A 52 1.84 -0.51 5.76
CA ALA A 52 1.10 0.29 4.81
C ALA A 52 -0.27 -0.36 4.54
N SER A 53 -1.27 0.46 4.26
CA SER A 53 -2.57 0.00 3.78
C SER A 53 -3.00 0.76 2.54
N LEU A 54 -3.69 0.06 1.65
CA LEU A 54 -4.46 0.60 0.54
C LEU A 54 -5.90 0.14 0.71
N ASN A 55 -6.85 1.06 0.67
CA ASN A 55 -8.29 0.74 0.71
C ASN A 55 -9.02 1.56 -0.35
N ASN A 56 -9.68 0.89 -1.30
CA ASN A 56 -10.37 1.59 -2.39
C ASN A 56 -11.78 2.08 -2.02
N GLY A 57 -12.22 1.88 -0.77
CA GLY A 57 -13.54 2.26 -0.28
C GLY A 57 -14.69 1.42 -0.85
N SER A 58 -14.39 0.42 -1.68
CA SER A 58 -15.35 -0.41 -2.42
C SER A 58 -15.18 -1.90 -2.13
N GLY A 59 -14.50 -2.25 -1.04
CA GLY A 59 -14.29 -3.64 -0.61
C GLY A 59 -12.91 -4.22 -0.94
N ASN A 60 -12.14 -3.60 -1.84
CA ASN A 60 -10.79 -4.07 -2.14
C ASN A 60 -9.78 -3.36 -1.26
N HIS A 61 -8.85 -4.14 -0.72
CA HIS A 61 -7.80 -3.60 0.12
C HIS A 61 -6.52 -4.42 0.00
N LEU A 62 -5.42 -3.79 0.39
CA LEU A 62 -4.11 -4.39 0.39
C LEU A 62 -3.33 -3.87 1.60
N PHE A 63 -2.60 -4.77 2.24
CA PHE A 63 -1.70 -4.45 3.33
C PHE A 63 -0.28 -4.84 2.96
N VAL A 64 0.68 -3.98 3.33
CA VAL A 64 2.10 -4.24 3.15
C VAL A 64 2.80 -4.15 4.50
N VAL A 65 3.34 -5.26 4.97
CA VAL A 65 4.13 -5.34 6.19
C VAL A 65 5.61 -5.31 5.84
N PHE A 66 6.36 -4.48 6.53
CA PHE A 66 7.82 -4.42 6.47
C PHE A 66 8.38 -4.77 7.84
N ASP A 67 9.30 -5.72 7.89
CA ASP A 67 10.00 -6.10 9.12
C ASP A 67 11.52 -6.22 8.89
N SER A 68 12.24 -6.72 9.88
CA SER A 68 13.69 -6.94 9.78
C SER A 68 14.11 -8.06 8.80
N TYR A 69 13.18 -8.94 8.40
CA TYR A 69 13.45 -10.08 7.51
C TYR A 69 13.11 -9.77 6.06
N GLY A 70 12.10 -8.93 5.82
CA GLY A 70 11.71 -8.50 4.48
C GLY A 70 10.35 -7.79 4.41
N CYS A 71 9.56 -8.18 3.43
CA CYS A 71 8.25 -7.61 3.15
C CYS A 71 7.20 -8.67 2.79
N LEU A 72 6.00 -8.47 3.31
CA LEU A 72 4.77 -9.20 2.99
C LEU A 72 3.77 -8.25 2.35
N ILE A 73 3.13 -8.66 1.26
CA ILE A 73 1.99 -7.99 0.64
C ILE A 73 0.81 -8.97 0.69
N LYS A 74 -0.27 -8.58 1.37
CA LYS A 74 -1.55 -9.31 1.42
C LYS A 74 -2.60 -8.48 0.69
N GLY A 75 -3.25 -9.06 -0.31
CA GLY A 75 -4.32 -8.39 -1.03
C GLY A 75 -5.64 -9.14 -0.96
N PHE A 76 -6.70 -8.35 -1.05
CA PHE A 76 -8.08 -8.81 -1.12
C PHE A 76 -8.83 -8.04 -2.19
N ASP A 77 -9.28 -8.77 -3.20
CA ASP A 77 -10.27 -8.29 -4.15
C ASP A 77 -11.60 -9.00 -3.89
N HIS A 78 -12.61 -8.23 -3.49
CA HIS A 78 -13.91 -8.78 -3.13
C HIS A 78 -14.65 -9.38 -4.33
N GLU A 79 -14.32 -8.99 -5.56
CA GLU A 79 -14.89 -9.55 -6.79
C GLU A 79 -14.10 -10.75 -7.31
N ALA A 80 -12.91 -11.02 -6.76
CA ALA A 80 -12.08 -12.10 -7.25
C ALA A 80 -12.78 -13.45 -7.08
N PRO A 81 -12.73 -14.34 -8.08
CA PRO A 81 -13.38 -15.64 -7.97
C PRO A 81 -12.85 -16.54 -6.84
N ILE A 82 -11.59 -16.33 -6.41
CA ILE A 82 -10.99 -17.07 -5.29
C ILE A 82 -11.45 -16.58 -3.91
N ASN A 83 -12.13 -15.44 -3.83
CA ASN A 83 -12.62 -14.85 -2.58
C ASN A 83 -13.37 -15.88 -1.73
N HIS A 84 -12.98 -16.03 -0.47
CA HIS A 84 -13.57 -16.95 0.50
C HIS A 84 -15.09 -16.80 0.65
N PHE A 85 -15.59 -15.56 0.50
CA PHE A 85 -17.01 -15.25 0.63
C PHE A 85 -17.82 -15.50 -0.65
N ASN A 86 -17.18 -15.99 -1.72
CA ASN A 86 -17.87 -16.31 -2.96
C ASN A 86 -18.68 -17.61 -2.82
N PRO A 87 -20.02 -17.58 -2.88
CA PRO A 87 -20.86 -18.75 -2.66
C PRO A 87 -20.74 -19.81 -3.76
N ASP A 88 -20.25 -19.43 -4.95
CA ASP A 88 -20.17 -20.31 -6.11
C ASP A 88 -18.84 -21.09 -6.19
N LYS A 89 -17.89 -20.86 -5.28
CA LYS A 89 -16.56 -21.49 -5.34
C LYS A 89 -16.04 -21.91 -3.96
N SER A 90 -15.70 -23.19 -3.86
CA SER A 90 -14.97 -23.77 -2.73
C SER A 90 -13.46 -23.68 -2.97
N CYS A 91 -12.91 -22.46 -3.01
CA CYS A 91 -11.46 -22.30 -2.91
C CYS A 91 -11.06 -22.26 -1.45
N ILE A 92 -10.06 -23.04 -1.06
CA ILE A 92 -9.54 -23.03 0.31
C ILE A 92 -8.42 -21.99 0.35
N PHE A 93 -8.70 -20.80 0.92
CA PHE A 93 -7.71 -19.71 1.04
C PHE A 93 -6.48 -20.11 1.88
N THR A 94 -6.55 -21.20 2.64
CA THR A 94 -5.42 -21.73 3.44
C THR A 94 -4.19 -21.97 2.58
N ASP A 95 -4.38 -22.45 1.35
CA ASP A 95 -3.27 -22.80 0.46
C ASP A 95 -2.42 -21.57 0.08
N ILE A 96 -3.04 -20.38 0.02
CA ILE A 96 -2.37 -19.11 -0.29
C ILE A 96 -1.40 -18.74 0.85
N LEU A 97 -1.80 -18.97 2.10
CA LEU A 97 -1.08 -18.54 3.30
C LEU A 97 -0.11 -19.61 3.83
N ASP A 98 -0.26 -20.88 3.42
CA ASP A 98 0.57 -21.98 3.91
C ASP A 98 2.06 -21.79 3.57
N SER A 99 2.32 -21.24 2.39
CA SER A 99 3.67 -20.97 1.86
C SER A 99 4.33 -19.71 2.45
N VAL A 100 3.59 -18.90 3.22
CA VAL A 100 4.12 -17.68 3.81
C VAL A 100 5.20 -18.01 4.84
N PRO A 101 6.37 -17.33 4.80
CA PRO A 101 7.44 -17.54 5.76
C PRO A 101 6.97 -17.43 7.23
N PRO A 102 7.46 -18.28 8.15
CA PRO A 102 6.97 -18.31 9.52
C PRO A 102 7.02 -16.97 10.27
N HIS A 103 8.02 -16.12 10.00
CA HIS A 103 8.14 -14.81 10.66
C HIS A 103 7.03 -13.83 10.28
N PHE A 104 6.35 -14.03 9.13
CA PHE A 104 5.21 -13.22 8.74
C PHE A 104 3.86 -13.76 9.26
N LYS A 105 3.81 -15.00 9.73
CA LYS A 105 2.54 -15.64 10.12
C LYS A 105 1.89 -14.99 11.34
N ASP A 106 2.69 -14.41 12.23
CA ASP A 106 2.17 -13.71 13.41
C ASP A 106 1.37 -12.46 12.99
N TYR A 107 1.81 -11.76 11.95
CA TYR A 107 1.08 -10.58 11.44
C TYR A 107 -0.27 -10.96 10.81
N LEU A 108 -0.37 -12.11 10.17
CA LEU A 108 -1.63 -12.59 9.57
C LEU A 108 -2.72 -12.89 10.61
N GLN A 109 -2.38 -12.91 11.90
CA GLN A 109 -3.35 -13.09 12.99
C GLN A 109 -3.82 -11.77 13.60
N GLU A 110 -3.25 -10.64 13.18
CA GLU A 110 -3.64 -9.31 13.65
C GLU A 110 -4.99 -8.89 13.04
N VAL A 111 -5.76 -8.09 13.79
CA VAL A 111 -7.13 -7.70 13.42
C VAL A 111 -7.22 -7.04 12.05
N SER A 112 -6.18 -6.30 11.65
CA SER A 112 -6.13 -5.64 10.34
C SER A 112 -5.85 -6.61 9.17
N LEU A 113 -5.38 -7.83 9.44
CA LEU A 113 -4.91 -8.78 8.43
C LEU A 113 -5.76 -10.05 8.41
N ILE A 114 -7.09 -9.90 8.44
CA ILE A 114 -8.08 -11.00 8.46
C ILE A 114 -7.75 -12.04 7.37
N PRO A 115 -7.40 -13.28 7.74
CA PRO A 115 -7.02 -14.33 6.78
C PRO A 115 -8.07 -14.63 5.72
N GLU A 116 -9.36 -14.63 6.09
CA GLU A 116 -10.49 -14.89 5.20
C GLU A 116 -10.63 -13.82 4.11
N GLU A 117 -10.14 -12.61 4.37
CA GLU A 117 -10.03 -11.54 3.38
C GLU A 117 -8.67 -11.60 2.67
N THR A 118 -8.32 -12.76 2.10
CA THR A 118 -7.11 -12.92 1.30
C THR A 118 -7.44 -13.57 -0.03
N THR A 119 -7.08 -12.89 -1.13
CA THR A 119 -7.15 -13.47 -2.47
C THR A 119 -5.77 -13.73 -3.05
N PHE A 120 -4.75 -12.99 -2.61
CA PHE A 120 -3.34 -13.27 -2.91
C PHE A 120 -2.42 -12.84 -1.78
N CYS A 121 -1.25 -13.49 -1.73
CA CYS A 121 -0.17 -13.14 -0.82
C CYS A 121 1.18 -13.22 -1.54
N ILE A 122 2.00 -12.19 -1.39
CA ILE A 122 3.31 -12.03 -2.02
C ILE A 122 4.30 -11.71 -0.91
N TRP A 123 5.52 -12.21 -0.98
CA TRP A 123 6.56 -11.88 -0.02
C TRP A 123 7.94 -11.86 -0.65
N ARG A 124 8.87 -11.20 0.03
CA ARG A 124 10.28 -11.23 -0.29
C ARG A 124 11.09 -11.00 0.97
N ASN A 125 12.07 -11.86 1.22
CA ASN A 125 13.10 -11.59 2.23
C ASN A 125 14.19 -10.68 1.64
N TYR A 126 14.91 -9.93 2.47
CA TYR A 126 16.07 -9.16 1.99
C TYR A 126 17.17 -10.03 1.35
N SER A 127 17.28 -11.29 1.77
CA SER A 127 18.21 -12.27 1.18
C SER A 127 17.75 -12.86 -0.15
N ASP A 128 16.47 -12.70 -0.51
CA ASP A 128 15.91 -13.21 -1.77
C ASP A 128 16.11 -12.21 -2.92
N VAL A 129 16.40 -12.72 -4.12
CA VAL A 129 16.58 -11.89 -5.33
C VAL A 129 15.24 -11.46 -5.93
N SER A 130 14.20 -12.30 -5.80
CA SER A 130 12.89 -12.10 -6.41
C SER A 130 11.76 -12.20 -5.38
N TRP A 131 10.64 -11.55 -5.71
CA TRP A 131 9.37 -11.77 -5.01
C TRP A 131 8.87 -13.19 -5.23
N LYS A 132 8.19 -13.71 -4.22
CA LYS A 132 7.52 -15.02 -4.19
C LYS A 132 6.03 -14.79 -3.97
N VAL A 133 5.23 -15.76 -4.38
CA VAL A 133 3.77 -15.70 -4.29
C VAL A 133 3.25 -17.00 -3.69
N GLY A 134 2.13 -16.92 -2.98
CA GLY A 134 1.40 -18.08 -2.49
C GLY A 134 0.91 -18.96 -3.64
N GLU A 135 0.41 -20.15 -3.31
CA GLU A 135 -0.16 -21.02 -4.34
C GLU A 135 -1.51 -20.46 -4.81
N ILE A 136 -1.58 -20.10 -6.10
CA ILE A 136 -2.75 -19.45 -6.69
C ILE A 136 -3.16 -20.22 -7.95
N ASN A 137 -4.34 -20.84 -7.89
CA ASN A 137 -4.88 -21.67 -8.97
C ASN A 137 -6.04 -21.00 -9.74
N PHE A 138 -6.41 -19.77 -9.36
CA PHE A 138 -7.55 -19.03 -9.89
C PHE A 138 -7.21 -17.55 -10.04
N GLN A 139 -8.08 -16.81 -10.72
CA GLN A 139 -8.02 -15.34 -10.73
C GLN A 139 -8.17 -14.80 -9.30
N ASP A 140 -7.23 -13.97 -8.91
CA ASP A 140 -7.06 -13.47 -7.54
C ASP A 140 -7.27 -11.96 -7.38
N GLY A 141 -7.51 -11.24 -8.48
CA GLY A 141 -7.71 -9.79 -8.48
C GLY A 141 -6.42 -8.97 -8.34
N SER A 142 -5.24 -9.62 -8.36
CA SER A 142 -3.97 -8.94 -8.15
C SER A 142 -3.64 -7.90 -9.23
N GLU A 143 -4.13 -8.10 -10.45
CA GLU A 143 -3.94 -7.16 -11.57
C GLU A 143 -4.64 -5.81 -11.35
N GLU A 144 -5.70 -5.78 -10.54
CA GLU A 144 -6.44 -4.55 -10.21
C GLU A 144 -5.81 -3.80 -9.03
N LEU A 145 -5.07 -4.49 -8.14
CA LEU A 145 -4.55 -3.88 -6.91
C LEU A 145 -3.06 -3.56 -6.95
N LEU A 146 -2.22 -4.45 -7.50
CA LEU A 146 -0.77 -4.25 -7.50
C LEU A 146 -0.29 -3.00 -8.27
N PRO A 147 -0.93 -2.54 -9.37
CA PRO A 147 -0.49 -1.33 -10.07
C PRO A 147 -0.45 -0.08 -9.19
N PHE A 148 -1.33 0.03 -8.20
CA PHE A 148 -1.41 1.17 -7.29
C PHE A 148 -0.18 1.31 -6.37
N LEU A 149 0.57 0.23 -6.16
CA LEU A 149 1.78 0.27 -5.32
C LEU A 149 3.00 0.85 -6.03
N VAL A 150 2.96 0.90 -7.37
CA VAL A 150 4.12 1.17 -8.22
C VAL A 150 3.93 2.40 -9.10
N TYR A 151 3.00 3.29 -8.73
CA TYR A 151 2.77 4.53 -9.46
C TYR A 151 4.03 5.39 -9.58
N SER A 152 4.31 5.81 -10.81
CA SER A 152 5.15 6.97 -11.06
C SER A 152 4.42 8.26 -10.66
N PRO A 153 5.13 9.38 -10.46
CA PRO A 153 4.50 10.68 -10.21
C PRO A 153 3.42 11.05 -11.24
N GLN A 154 3.64 10.73 -12.52
CA GLN A 154 2.69 11.03 -13.59
C GLN A 154 1.45 10.12 -13.54
N GLN A 155 1.65 8.84 -13.20
CA GLN A 155 0.52 7.91 -13.02
C GLN A 155 -0.33 8.31 -11.81
N TYR A 156 0.32 8.65 -10.69
CA TYR A 156 -0.39 9.16 -9.51
C TYR A 156 -1.14 10.44 -9.82
N GLN A 157 -0.50 11.43 -10.48
CA GLN A 157 -1.16 12.69 -10.84
C GLN A 157 -2.45 12.43 -11.61
N LYS A 158 -2.37 11.65 -12.69
CA LYS A 158 -3.54 11.37 -13.52
C LYS A 158 -4.66 10.72 -12.70
N TRP A 159 -4.31 9.70 -11.92
CA TRP A 159 -5.29 9.00 -11.08
C TRP A 159 -5.91 9.94 -10.03
N ALA A 160 -5.10 10.74 -9.34
CA ALA A 160 -5.54 11.62 -8.27
C ALA A 160 -6.39 12.80 -8.80
N GLU A 161 -6.08 13.35 -9.97
CA GLU A 161 -6.90 14.38 -10.61
C GLU A 161 -8.29 13.84 -11.00
N GLU A 162 -8.36 12.60 -11.49
CA GLU A 162 -9.61 11.92 -11.80
C GLU A 162 -10.39 11.55 -10.53
N TYR A 163 -9.73 11.03 -9.50
CA TYR A 163 -10.36 10.53 -8.27
C TYR A 163 -10.82 11.65 -7.34
N TYR A 164 -9.99 12.67 -7.09
CA TYR A 164 -10.31 13.78 -6.20
C TYR A 164 -10.98 14.97 -6.92
N GLU A 165 -11.13 14.90 -8.25
CA GLU A 165 -11.70 15.97 -9.09
C GLU A 165 -11.01 17.34 -8.91
N ILE A 166 -9.69 17.33 -8.77
CA ILE A 166 -8.85 18.53 -8.59
C ILE A 166 -7.76 18.59 -9.66
N ASN A 167 -7.09 19.74 -9.78
CA ASN A 167 -5.84 19.86 -10.55
C ASN A 167 -4.65 19.84 -9.59
N ILE A 168 -3.66 18.99 -9.86
CA ILE A 168 -2.51 18.82 -8.99
C ILE A 168 -1.24 19.18 -9.75
N LYS A 169 -0.42 20.05 -9.17
CA LYS A 169 0.89 20.38 -9.75
C LYS A 169 1.83 19.19 -9.63
N ILE A 170 2.29 18.69 -10.77
CA ILE A 170 3.21 17.54 -10.84
C ILE A 170 4.50 17.80 -10.06
N GLU A 171 4.96 19.05 -9.95
CA GLU A 171 6.16 19.41 -9.19
C GLU A 171 6.04 19.06 -7.71
N SER A 172 4.85 19.22 -7.11
CA SER A 172 4.59 18.86 -5.72
C SER A 172 4.65 17.34 -5.53
N ILE A 173 4.09 16.58 -6.48
CA ILE A 173 4.14 15.11 -6.46
C ILE A 173 5.58 14.64 -6.63
N ILE A 174 6.32 15.17 -7.62
CA ILE A 174 7.74 14.84 -7.83
C ILE A 174 8.58 15.17 -6.59
N HIS A 175 8.31 16.28 -5.91
CA HIS A 175 9.00 16.65 -4.67
C HIS A 175 8.85 15.57 -3.59
N ILE A 176 7.63 15.04 -3.42
CA ILE A 176 7.31 13.98 -2.46
C ILE A 176 7.93 12.64 -2.86
N PHE A 177 7.80 12.24 -4.13
CA PHE A 177 8.45 11.01 -4.64
C PHE A 177 9.99 11.10 -4.63
N SER A 178 10.55 12.30 -4.61
CA SER A 178 12.00 12.54 -4.46
C SER A 178 12.49 12.54 -3.01
N ARG A 179 11.62 12.26 -2.03
CA ARG A 179 11.93 12.23 -0.58
C ARG A 179 12.48 13.53 -0.02
N LYS A 180 12.16 14.64 -0.66
CA LYS A 180 12.55 15.95 -0.15
C LYS A 180 11.67 16.28 1.05
N ALA A 181 12.26 16.99 2.02
CA ALA A 181 11.53 17.46 3.18
C ALA A 181 10.32 18.27 2.75
N LEU A 182 9.17 17.99 3.37
CA LEU A 182 7.93 18.67 3.03
C LEU A 182 7.93 20.08 3.61
N THR A 183 7.54 21.05 2.79
CA THR A 183 7.47 22.46 3.17
C THR A 183 6.01 22.91 3.18
N SER A 184 5.70 23.96 3.94
CA SER A 184 4.34 24.53 3.94
C SER A 184 3.90 25.00 2.55
N SER A 185 4.82 25.45 1.70
CA SER A 185 4.50 25.86 0.33
C SER A 185 4.08 24.68 -0.56
N ILE A 186 4.71 23.51 -0.39
CA ILE A 186 4.30 22.28 -1.10
C ILE A 186 2.94 21.80 -0.58
N ILE A 187 2.73 21.82 0.74
CA ILE A 187 1.45 21.42 1.35
C ILE A 187 0.31 22.28 0.82
N TYR A 188 0.44 23.61 0.86
CA TYR A 188 -0.61 24.51 0.37
C TYR A 188 -0.78 24.50 -1.15
N ALA A 189 0.25 24.10 -1.91
CA ALA A 189 0.13 23.90 -3.34
C ALA A 189 -0.73 22.66 -3.69
N LEU A 190 -0.75 21.65 -2.82
CA LEU A 190 -1.58 20.44 -2.95
C LEU A 190 -2.99 20.66 -2.39
N ASN A 191 -3.08 21.19 -1.16
CA ASN A 191 -4.34 21.48 -0.51
C ASN A 191 -4.26 22.83 0.24
N PRO A 192 -4.86 23.92 -0.29
CA PRO A 192 -4.85 25.24 0.34
C PRO A 192 -5.52 25.29 1.72
N LYS A 193 -6.32 24.27 2.09
CA LYS A 193 -7.03 24.19 3.37
C LYS A 193 -6.36 23.24 4.37
N ALA A 194 -5.23 22.62 4.01
CA ALA A 194 -4.55 21.68 4.89
C ALA A 194 -4.08 22.34 6.19
N SER A 195 -4.22 21.61 7.29
CA SER A 195 -3.64 21.98 8.57
C SER A 195 -2.20 21.48 8.63
N ILE A 196 -1.23 22.40 8.68
CA ILE A 196 0.21 22.06 8.78
C ILE A 196 0.50 21.21 10.02
N GLU A 197 -0.17 21.50 11.14
CA GLU A 197 -0.01 20.75 12.38
C GLU A 197 -0.45 19.29 12.23
N LEU A 198 -1.62 19.06 11.61
CA LEU A 198 -2.13 17.70 11.38
C LEU A 198 -1.26 16.95 10.37
N VAL A 199 -0.88 17.60 9.27
CA VAL A 199 0.03 17.00 8.28
C VAL A 199 1.36 16.63 8.94
N ASN A 200 1.97 17.51 9.74
CA ASN A 200 3.23 17.17 10.42
C ASN A 200 3.09 16.01 11.40
N LYS A 201 1.93 15.87 12.06
CA LYS A 201 1.64 14.70 12.91
C LYS A 201 1.55 13.42 12.06
N ASP A 202 0.85 13.46 10.93
CA ASP A 202 0.80 12.33 10.00
C ASP A 202 2.20 11.99 9.45
N LEU A 203 3.03 12.98 9.13
CA LEU A 203 4.41 12.75 8.65
C LEU A 203 5.28 12.03 9.67
N GLN A 204 5.10 12.31 10.97
CA GLN A 204 5.79 11.57 12.04
C GLN A 204 5.37 10.10 12.08
N GLU A 205 4.08 9.81 11.92
CA GLU A 205 3.57 8.44 11.87
C GLU A 205 4.05 7.71 10.61
N ILE A 206 3.99 8.37 9.46
CA ILE A 206 4.44 7.84 8.17
C ILE A 206 5.96 7.61 8.15
N GLY A 207 6.73 8.36 8.95
CA GLY A 207 8.18 8.36 8.90
C GLY A 207 8.73 9.12 7.69
N TYR A 208 8.03 10.17 7.26
CA TYR A 208 8.41 11.02 6.14
C TYR A 208 8.99 12.36 6.63
N ASN A 209 9.99 12.90 5.94
CA ASN A 209 10.70 14.09 6.38
C ASN A 209 9.84 15.36 6.25
N SER A 210 9.70 16.13 7.34
CA SER A 210 9.18 17.51 7.34
C SER A 210 10.33 18.51 7.52
N GLU A 211 10.22 19.71 6.97
CA GLU A 211 11.06 20.81 7.43
C GLU A 211 10.67 21.16 8.88
N SER A 212 11.67 21.20 9.77
CA SER A 212 11.55 21.56 11.19
C SER A 212 11.27 23.05 11.39
#